data_AF-A0AAD3E3L1-F1
#
_entry.id   AF-A0AAD3E3L1-F1
#
_cell.length_a   1.000
_cell.length_b   1.000
_cell.length_c   1.000
_cell.angle_alpha   90.00
_cell.angle_beta   90.00
_cell.angle_gamma   90.00
#
_symmetry.space_group_name_H-M   'P 1'
#
loop_
_entity.id
_entity.type
_entity.pdbx_description
1 polymer ?
#
loop_
_entity_poly.entity_id
_entity_poly.type
_entity_poly.pdbx_seq_one_letter_code
_entity_poly.pdbx_strand_id
1 'polypeptide(L)'
;PRYAVVDFNVTPPVMGSQLQSVDLYLTGRGSLAPGITSIEIQMRSPTEGTTQWLTIYTATPADVLTCPGWNYFEAPPETVQTQMALDAYKADEVVAVKVNVNGTDVADKTELPVVASLGLHLYGDSVISGSSGPSPPPLPPRSPRPPSPPPPLALASSTTRRLTSSLTPTSPSKPTHSWHLHPSSSPAPDVMVWATSATCYDNSSTSGAILKRMVGPPSAKVLAIKGCKATSTLGWVPSMKSPSYAVANFNVSPLVIANRVESVDVYLLSRGTSNHGITSIDIQLMATAEGVSHWTTIYTASAADRLVCPGMNRFPVKGSAVQLSITQEVLGAAQVAAVKIHVNGTAVAYKSQLPIVAAVGLNLGGGTA
;
A
#
# COMPACT_ATOMS: atom_id res chain seq x y z
N PRO A 1 -16.85 -11.50 31.25
CA PRO A 1 -16.20 -10.97 30.03
C PRO A 1 -15.32 -9.79 30.42
N ARG A 2 -14.06 -9.76 29.97
CA ARG A 2 -13.22 -8.57 30.13
C ARG A 2 -13.42 -7.72 28.90
N TYR A 3 -13.65 -6.42 29.07
CA TYR A 3 -13.84 -5.49 27.97
C TYR A 3 -13.10 -4.18 28.26
N ALA A 4 -12.74 -3.48 27.19
CA ALA A 4 -12.28 -2.11 27.24
C ALA A 4 -13.29 -1.23 26.51
N VAL A 5 -13.70 -0.12 27.13
CA VAL A 5 -14.54 0.90 26.48
C VAL A 5 -13.68 2.13 26.22
N VAL A 6 -13.78 2.67 25.01
CA VAL A 6 -13.19 3.94 24.61
C VAL A 6 -14.33 4.85 24.21
N ASP A 7 -14.52 5.92 24.97
CA ASP A 7 -15.50 6.97 24.68
C ASP A 7 -14.95 7.94 23.63
N PHE A 8 -15.79 8.32 22.68
CA PHE A 8 -15.49 9.28 21.64
C PHE A 8 -16.27 10.56 21.92
N ASN A 9 -15.56 11.61 22.33
CA ASN A 9 -16.12 12.95 22.48
C ASN A 9 -15.50 13.87 21.42
N VAL A 10 -16.06 13.83 20.22
CA VAL A 10 -15.51 14.49 19.02
C VAL A 10 -16.49 15.53 18.52
N THR A 11 -15.97 16.66 18.04
CA THR A 11 -16.77 17.77 17.54
C THR A 11 -16.26 18.14 16.13
N PRO A 12 -17.06 17.98 15.07
CA PRO A 12 -18.45 17.51 15.07
C PRO A 12 -18.59 16.02 15.48
N PRO A 13 -19.77 15.59 15.98
CA PRO A 13 -20.02 14.20 16.31
C PRO A 13 -19.89 13.31 15.06
N VAL A 14 -19.46 12.07 15.27
CA VAL A 14 -19.37 11.07 14.20
C VAL A 14 -20.74 10.43 14.04
N MET A 15 -21.36 10.62 12.89
CA MET A 15 -22.63 9.96 12.57
C MET A 15 -22.37 8.53 12.09
N GLY A 16 -23.28 7.61 12.34
CA GLY A 16 -23.17 6.23 11.82
C GLY A 16 -23.07 6.19 10.30
N SER A 17 -23.65 7.17 9.58
CA SER A 17 -23.48 7.29 8.12
C SER A 17 -22.05 7.61 7.67
N GLN A 18 -21.20 8.11 8.58
CA GLN A 18 -19.81 8.44 8.30
C GLN A 18 -18.88 7.30 8.65
N LEU A 19 -19.27 6.40 9.57
CA LEU A 19 -18.42 5.31 10.04
C LEU A 19 -18.23 4.24 8.97
N GLN A 20 -16.98 4.00 8.59
CA GLN A 20 -16.57 2.93 7.67
C GLN A 20 -16.08 1.71 8.45
N SER A 21 -15.12 1.91 9.36
CA SER A 21 -14.56 0.84 10.20
C SER A 21 -14.14 1.32 11.58
N VAL A 22 -14.05 0.37 12.50
CA VAL A 22 -13.29 0.52 13.74
C VAL A 22 -11.91 -0.08 13.53
N ASP A 23 -10.89 0.69 13.88
CA ASP A 23 -9.49 0.32 13.65
C ASP A 23 -8.82 0.03 14.99
N LEU A 24 -8.20 -1.15 15.12
CA LEU A 24 -7.44 -1.55 16.31
C LEU A 24 -5.98 -1.78 15.97
N TYR A 25 -5.07 -1.10 16.67
CA TYR A 25 -3.65 -1.43 16.64
C TYR A 25 -3.30 -2.37 17.79
N LEU A 26 -2.95 -3.61 17.45
CA LEU A 26 -2.53 -4.62 18.41
C LEU A 26 -1.00 -4.65 18.50
N THR A 27 -0.46 -4.67 19.71
CA THR A 27 0.99 -4.83 19.96
C THR A 27 1.37 -6.22 20.45
N GLY A 28 0.40 -6.96 21.01
CA GLY A 28 0.54 -8.36 21.42
C GLY A 28 -0.74 -9.13 21.10
N ARG A 29 -0.60 -10.37 20.60
CA ARG A 29 -1.75 -11.20 20.19
C ARG A 29 -2.39 -11.94 21.37
N GLY A 30 -1.65 -12.08 22.46
CA GLY A 30 -1.96 -13.07 23.49
C GLY A 30 -1.74 -14.50 22.98
N SER A 31 -1.94 -15.49 23.85
CA SER A 31 -1.92 -16.93 23.49
C SER A 31 -3.33 -17.48 23.26
N LEU A 32 -4.38 -16.74 23.63
CA LEU A 32 -5.77 -17.17 23.50
C LEU A 32 -6.30 -16.91 22.09
N ALA A 33 -6.94 -17.93 21.51
CA ALA A 33 -7.64 -17.86 20.25
C ALA A 33 -9.14 -18.16 20.45
N PRO A 34 -10.07 -17.25 20.09
CA PRO A 34 -9.82 -15.87 19.66
C PRO A 34 -9.54 -14.94 20.85
N GLY A 35 -8.51 -14.09 20.75
CA GLY A 35 -8.15 -13.15 21.82
C GLY A 35 -9.17 -12.01 21.98
N ILE A 36 -9.70 -11.50 20.86
CA ILE A 36 -10.83 -10.56 20.81
C ILE A 36 -12.06 -11.38 20.44
N THR A 37 -13.16 -11.27 21.20
CA THR A 37 -14.40 -12.03 20.94
C THR A 37 -15.43 -11.24 20.16
N SER A 38 -15.53 -9.94 20.41
CA SER A 38 -16.42 -9.06 19.66
C SER A 38 -16.01 -7.60 19.79
N ILE A 39 -16.44 -6.80 18.83
CA ILE A 39 -16.33 -5.34 18.88
C ILE A 39 -17.73 -4.78 18.72
N GLU A 40 -18.07 -3.87 19.63
CA GLU A 40 -19.35 -3.20 19.68
C GLU A 40 -19.16 -1.70 19.62
N ILE A 41 -20.09 -1.00 19.00
CA ILE A 41 -20.18 0.46 18.99
C ILE A 41 -21.41 0.89 19.77
N GLN A 42 -21.30 1.96 20.56
CA GLN A 42 -22.44 2.59 21.21
C GLN A 42 -22.94 3.71 20.31
N MET A 43 -24.20 3.61 19.91
CA MET A 43 -24.91 4.64 19.17
C MET A 43 -25.77 5.45 20.13
N ARG A 44 -25.86 6.77 19.91
CA ARG A 44 -26.76 7.68 20.63
C ARG A 44 -27.69 8.36 19.64
N SER A 45 -29.00 8.27 19.89
CA SER A 45 -29.98 9.03 19.12
C SER A 45 -29.94 10.50 19.54
N PRO A 46 -29.64 11.45 18.63
CA PRO A 46 -29.65 12.87 18.97
C PRO A 46 -31.07 13.39 19.26
N THR A 47 -32.10 12.73 18.71
CA THR A 47 -33.51 13.11 18.91
C THR A 47 -34.09 12.55 20.20
N GLU A 48 -33.75 11.31 20.56
CA GLU A 48 -34.34 10.62 21.72
C GLU A 48 -33.43 10.63 22.95
N GLY A 49 -32.13 10.89 22.78
CA GLY A 49 -31.13 10.81 23.85
C GLY A 49 -30.84 9.38 24.34
N THR A 50 -31.45 8.37 23.72
CA THR A 50 -31.27 6.95 24.03
C THR A 50 -29.92 6.47 23.51
N THR A 51 -29.34 5.45 24.17
CA THR A 51 -28.11 4.80 23.68
C THR A 51 -28.31 3.31 23.54
N GLN A 52 -27.66 2.72 22.54
CA GLN A 52 -27.71 1.28 22.26
C GLN A 52 -26.34 0.77 21.82
N TRP A 53 -26.00 -0.46 22.23
CA TRP A 53 -24.80 -1.15 21.78
C TRP A 53 -25.11 -2.01 20.56
N LEU A 54 -24.26 -1.94 19.54
CA LEU A 54 -24.37 -2.69 18.30
C LEU A 54 -23.10 -3.50 18.09
N THR A 55 -23.26 -4.79 17.82
CA THR A 55 -22.12 -5.65 17.49
C THR A 55 -21.77 -5.50 16.02
N ILE A 56 -20.56 -5.00 15.73
CA ILE A 56 -20.04 -4.85 14.36
C ILE A 56 -19.10 -5.98 13.97
N TYR A 57 -18.56 -6.71 14.95
CA TYR A 57 -17.69 -7.85 14.73
C TYR A 57 -17.89 -8.90 15.81
N THR A 58 -17.98 -10.17 15.40
CA THR A 58 -17.94 -11.34 16.28
C THR A 58 -16.84 -12.26 15.77
N ALA A 59 -15.88 -12.58 16.63
CA ALA A 59 -14.75 -13.39 16.25
C ALA A 59 -15.16 -14.85 16.04
N THR A 60 -14.59 -15.45 15.00
CA THR A 60 -14.64 -16.88 14.70
C THR A 60 -13.27 -17.51 14.96
N PRO A 61 -13.20 -18.84 15.15
CA PRO A 61 -11.92 -19.55 15.28
C PRO A 61 -10.99 -19.39 14.06
N ALA A 62 -11.54 -18.99 12.90
CA ALA A 62 -10.78 -18.80 11.67
C ALA A 62 -10.12 -17.41 11.56
N ASP A 63 -10.51 -16.45 12.41
CA ASP A 63 -10.08 -15.06 12.27
C ASP A 63 -8.60 -14.89 12.64
N VAL A 64 -7.84 -14.37 11.68
CA VAL A 64 -6.41 -14.09 11.85
C VAL A 64 -6.21 -12.60 12.06
N LEU A 65 -6.12 -12.19 13.32
CA LEU A 65 -5.73 -10.82 13.66
C LEU A 65 -4.23 -10.59 13.42
N THR A 66 -3.92 -9.48 12.77
CA THR A 66 -2.56 -9.01 12.53
C THR A 66 -1.96 -8.47 13.83
N CYS A 67 -0.77 -8.96 14.21
CA CYS A 67 -0.09 -8.48 15.41
C CYS A 67 1.44 -8.65 15.31
N PRO A 68 2.25 -7.59 15.55
CA PRO A 68 1.80 -6.22 15.76
C PRO A 68 1.24 -5.60 14.47
N GLY A 69 0.13 -4.88 14.55
CA GLY A 69 -0.46 -4.27 13.36
C GLY A 69 -1.86 -3.72 13.54
N TRP A 70 -2.30 -3.00 12.52
CA TRP A 70 -3.68 -2.50 12.38
C TRP A 70 -4.61 -3.61 11.93
N ASN A 71 -5.78 -3.68 12.55
CA ASN A 71 -6.89 -4.55 12.19
C ASN A 71 -8.10 -3.67 11.97
N TYR A 72 -8.79 -3.89 10.85
CA TYR A 72 -9.91 -3.08 10.39
C TYR A 72 -11.17 -3.92 10.52
N PHE A 73 -12.14 -3.42 11.30
CA PHE A 73 -13.42 -4.08 11.52
C PHE A 73 -14.47 -3.22 10.84
N GLU A 74 -14.86 -3.63 9.64
CA GLU A 74 -15.86 -2.93 8.87
C GLU A 74 -17.17 -2.86 9.66
N ALA A 75 -17.80 -1.69 9.65
CA ALA A 75 -19.11 -1.46 10.22
C ALA A 75 -20.09 -1.10 9.08
N PRO A 76 -20.22 -1.95 8.04
CA PRO A 76 -21.07 -1.59 6.92
C PRO A 76 -22.53 -1.60 7.40
N PRO A 77 -23.38 -0.74 6.84
CA PRO A 77 -24.75 -0.61 7.32
C PRO A 77 -25.55 -1.91 7.24
N GLU A 78 -25.18 -2.80 6.31
CA GLU A 78 -25.78 -4.12 6.10
C GLU A 78 -25.58 -5.07 7.29
N THR A 79 -24.41 -5.05 7.92
CA THR A 79 -24.12 -5.86 9.13
C THR A 79 -24.95 -5.39 10.33
N VAL A 80 -25.35 -4.12 10.33
CA VAL A 80 -26.05 -3.47 11.45
C VAL A 80 -27.57 -3.54 11.31
N GLN A 81 -28.10 -3.73 10.09
CA GLN A 81 -29.54 -3.76 9.81
C GLN A 81 -30.34 -4.79 10.62
N THR A 82 -29.70 -5.89 11.04
CA THR A 82 -30.36 -6.91 11.87
C THR A 82 -30.59 -6.47 13.32
N GLN A 83 -29.91 -5.40 13.77
CA GLN A 83 -29.94 -4.91 15.16
C GLN A 83 -30.62 -3.54 15.27
N MET A 84 -30.60 -2.74 14.20
CA MET A 84 -31.24 -1.42 14.15
C MET A 84 -31.66 -1.07 12.72
N ALA A 85 -32.74 -0.29 12.57
CA ALA A 85 -33.15 0.26 11.29
C ALA A 85 -32.04 1.13 10.65
N LEU A 86 -31.82 0.97 9.35
CA LEU A 86 -30.75 1.66 8.62
C LEU A 86 -30.80 3.19 8.77
N ASP A 87 -31.99 3.78 8.77
CA ASP A 87 -32.15 5.22 8.89
C ASP A 87 -31.78 5.72 10.29
N ALA A 88 -32.09 4.95 11.33
CA ALA A 88 -31.63 5.24 12.69
C ALA A 88 -30.10 5.10 12.80
N TYR A 89 -29.51 4.06 12.19
CA TYR A 89 -28.04 3.91 12.15
C TYR A 89 -27.36 5.15 11.56
N LYS A 90 -27.88 5.64 10.43
CA LYS A 90 -27.32 6.80 9.74
C LYS A 90 -27.48 8.09 10.54
N ALA A 91 -28.58 8.22 11.28
CA ALA A 91 -28.94 9.43 12.02
C ALA A 91 -28.38 9.47 13.47
N ASP A 92 -27.89 8.35 13.99
CA ASP A 92 -27.35 8.27 15.35
C ASP A 92 -25.83 8.56 15.40
N GLU A 93 -25.37 9.03 16.56
CA GLU A 93 -23.97 9.38 16.83
C GLU A 93 -23.20 8.18 17.40
N VAL A 94 -21.97 7.93 16.92
CA VAL A 94 -21.03 6.96 17.50
C VAL A 94 -20.37 7.59 18.72
N VAL A 95 -20.70 7.13 19.92
CA VAL A 95 -20.23 7.74 21.19
C VAL A 95 -19.21 6.90 21.93
N ALA A 96 -19.15 5.59 21.69
CA ALA A 96 -18.15 4.72 22.31
C ALA A 96 -17.88 3.48 21.46
N VAL A 97 -16.71 2.87 21.67
CA VAL A 97 -16.36 1.55 21.15
C VAL A 97 -16.00 0.64 22.31
N LYS A 98 -16.54 -0.57 22.32
CA LYS A 98 -16.25 -1.61 23.30
C LYS A 98 -15.57 -2.79 22.62
N VAL A 99 -14.38 -3.13 23.08
CA VAL A 99 -13.62 -4.31 22.64
C VAL A 99 -13.76 -5.38 23.70
N ASN A 100 -14.45 -6.46 23.38
CA ASN A 100 -14.58 -7.62 24.26
C ASN A 100 -13.43 -8.60 24.00
N VAL A 101 -12.74 -9.02 25.06
CA VAL A 101 -11.65 -10.00 25.00
C VAL A 101 -12.03 -11.28 25.74
N ASN A 102 -11.57 -12.41 25.20
CA ASN A 102 -11.82 -13.71 25.82
C ASN A 102 -11.01 -13.79 27.12
N GLY A 103 -11.69 -13.84 28.26
CA GLY A 103 -11.03 -13.50 29.51
C GLY A 103 -11.63 -14.09 30.78
N THR A 104 -12.45 -15.13 30.69
CA THR A 104 -13.05 -15.70 31.90
C THR A 104 -12.06 -16.45 32.79
N ASP A 105 -10.95 -17.01 32.29
CA ASP A 105 -9.98 -17.75 33.13
C ASP A 105 -8.54 -17.68 32.59
N VAL A 106 -7.96 -16.48 32.55
CA VAL A 106 -6.57 -16.30 32.09
C VAL A 106 -5.67 -16.06 33.29
N ALA A 107 -4.85 -17.06 33.62
CA ALA A 107 -3.95 -17.03 34.78
C ALA A 107 -2.83 -15.98 34.61
N ASP A 108 -2.41 -15.74 33.37
CA ASP A 108 -1.39 -14.75 33.03
C ASP A 108 -1.95 -13.66 32.11
N LYS A 109 -1.84 -12.40 32.52
CA LYS A 109 -2.31 -11.24 31.74
C LYS A 109 -1.55 -11.08 30.40
N THR A 110 -0.36 -11.67 30.26
CA THR A 110 0.40 -11.66 29.00
C THR A 110 -0.24 -12.51 27.90
N GLU A 111 -1.18 -13.39 28.26
CA GLU A 111 -1.94 -14.24 27.34
C GLU A 111 -3.12 -13.51 26.66
N LEU A 112 -3.41 -12.27 27.08
CA LEU A 112 -4.44 -11.43 26.48
C LEU A 112 -3.87 -10.55 25.35
N PRO A 113 -4.67 -10.21 24.33
CA PRO A 113 -4.26 -9.24 23.33
C PRO A 113 -4.06 -7.86 23.95
N VAL A 114 -3.06 -7.13 23.47
CA VAL A 114 -2.76 -5.77 23.91
C VAL A 114 -3.20 -4.79 22.84
N VAL A 115 -4.30 -4.08 23.10
CA VAL A 115 -4.80 -2.98 22.26
C VAL A 115 -4.03 -1.72 22.64
N ALA A 116 -3.19 -1.22 21.74
CA ALA A 116 -2.40 -0.02 21.98
C ALA A 116 -3.03 1.24 21.36
N SER A 117 -3.89 1.09 20.36
CA SER A 117 -4.65 2.20 19.77
C SER A 117 -5.99 1.73 19.26
N LEU A 118 -6.97 2.64 19.30
CA LEU A 118 -8.30 2.47 18.77
C LEU A 118 -8.67 3.74 17.99
N GLY A 119 -9.20 3.57 16.78
CA GLY A 119 -9.65 4.67 15.93
C GLY A 119 -10.97 4.37 15.23
N LEU A 120 -11.66 5.43 14.82
CA LEU A 120 -12.77 5.39 13.88
C LEU A 120 -12.25 5.83 12.52
N HIS A 121 -12.48 5.02 11.50
CA HIS A 121 -12.21 5.38 10.11
C HIS A 121 -13.51 5.80 9.44
N LEU A 122 -13.51 6.99 8.86
CA LEU A 122 -14.70 7.58 8.25
C LEU A 122 -14.61 7.57 6.72
N TYR A 123 -15.77 7.45 6.05
CA TYR A 123 -15.86 7.65 4.60
C TYR A 123 -15.31 9.04 4.23
N GLY A 124 -14.27 9.09 3.39
CA GLY A 124 -13.63 10.34 2.95
C GLY A 124 -12.32 10.71 3.67
N ASP A 125 -11.48 9.71 3.99
CA ASP A 125 -10.08 9.85 4.47
C ASP A 125 -9.87 10.49 5.85
N SER A 126 -10.89 10.58 6.70
CA SER A 126 -10.73 11.13 8.06
C SER A 126 -10.63 10.01 9.10
N VAL A 127 -9.55 10.03 9.90
CA VAL A 127 -9.35 9.11 11.03
C VAL A 127 -9.42 9.89 12.34
N ILE A 128 -10.24 9.40 13.26
CA ILE A 128 -10.40 9.96 14.60
C ILE A 128 -9.88 8.95 15.61
N SER A 129 -8.85 9.32 16.37
CA SER A 129 -8.24 8.43 17.36
C SER A 129 -8.66 8.78 18.79
N GLY A 130 -9.07 7.78 19.56
CA GLY A 130 -9.24 7.86 21.02
C GLY A 130 -8.11 7.08 21.69
N SER A 131 -7.41 7.64 22.69
CA SER A 131 -6.37 6.92 23.42
C SER A 131 -6.70 6.78 24.91
N SER A 132 -6.45 5.59 25.46
CA SER A 132 -6.50 5.31 26.91
C SER A 132 -5.14 4.84 27.47
N GLY A 133 -4.04 5.05 26.73
CA GLY A 133 -2.69 4.60 27.05
C GLY A 133 -1.57 5.42 26.37
N PRO A 134 -0.28 5.05 26.55
CA PRO A 134 0.85 5.79 25.97
C PRO A 134 0.70 5.91 24.46
N SER A 135 0.87 7.13 23.94
CA SER A 135 0.54 7.46 22.56
C SER A 135 1.18 6.49 21.57
N PRO A 136 0.39 5.86 20.69
CA PRO A 136 0.94 5.15 19.54
C PRO A 136 1.76 6.14 18.68
N PRO A 137 2.68 5.64 17.82
CA PRO A 137 3.36 6.52 16.87
C PRO A 137 2.33 7.36 16.10
N PRO A 138 2.55 8.68 15.96
CA PRO A 138 1.59 9.55 15.30
C PRO A 138 1.34 9.07 13.87
N LEU A 139 0.10 9.22 13.40
CA LEU A 139 -0.17 9.22 11.97
C LEU A 139 0.79 10.23 11.30
N PRO A 140 1.51 9.87 10.23
CA PRO A 140 2.59 10.70 9.70
C PRO A 140 2.07 12.08 9.25
N PRO A 141 2.62 13.21 9.75
CA PRO A 141 2.20 14.55 9.37
C PRO A 141 2.66 14.90 7.94
N ARG A 142 1.78 15.54 7.15
CA ARG A 142 2.17 16.16 5.87
C ARG A 142 3.08 17.37 6.12
N SER A 143 4.28 17.36 5.54
CA SER A 143 5.22 18.50 5.62
C SER A 143 4.78 19.67 4.71
N PRO A 144 5.00 20.94 5.13
CA PRO A 144 4.76 22.10 4.27
C PRO A 144 5.73 22.14 3.10
N ARG A 145 5.22 22.51 1.92
CA ARG A 145 5.98 22.57 0.67
C ARG A 145 7.01 23.71 0.72
N PRO A 146 8.30 23.46 0.42
CA PRO A 146 9.27 24.54 0.26
C PRO A 146 8.97 25.36 -1.02
N PRO A 147 9.27 26.67 -1.03
CA PRO A 147 9.07 27.51 -2.20
C PRO A 147 10.00 27.09 -3.34
N SER A 148 9.47 27.10 -4.57
CA SER A 148 10.18 26.68 -5.77
C SER A 148 11.33 27.64 -6.12
N PRO A 149 12.51 27.13 -6.51
CA PRO A 149 13.61 27.98 -6.96
C PRO A 149 13.32 28.58 -8.35
N PRO A 150 13.88 29.76 -8.66
CA PRO A 150 13.70 30.40 -9.96
C PRO A 150 14.44 29.64 -11.08
N PRO A 151 13.95 29.72 -12.33
CA PRO A 151 14.54 29.00 -13.46
C PRO A 151 15.92 29.57 -13.85
N PRO A 152 16.88 28.71 -14.26
CA PRO A 152 18.19 29.15 -14.71
C PRO A 152 18.16 29.72 -16.14
N LEU A 153 18.90 30.81 -16.33
CA LEU A 153 19.17 31.46 -17.63
C LEU A 153 20.04 30.54 -18.51
N ALA A 154 19.58 30.28 -19.73
CA ALA A 154 20.30 29.48 -20.72
C ALA A 154 21.42 30.29 -21.40
N LEU A 155 22.66 29.81 -21.29
CA LEU A 155 23.81 30.28 -22.07
C LEU A 155 23.85 29.58 -23.43
N ALA A 156 23.88 30.39 -24.50
CA ALA A 156 24.08 29.95 -25.87
C ALA A 156 25.54 29.52 -26.11
N SER A 157 25.74 28.38 -26.77
CA SER A 157 27.05 27.95 -27.25
C SER A 157 27.07 27.95 -28.79
N SER A 158 27.93 28.79 -29.35
CA SER A 158 28.24 28.90 -30.77
C SER A 158 29.26 27.85 -31.20
N THR A 159 28.97 27.06 -32.23
CA THR A 159 29.92 26.11 -32.84
C THR A 159 30.52 26.67 -34.12
N THR A 160 31.86 26.71 -34.19
CA THR A 160 32.65 27.22 -35.30
C THR A 160 33.01 26.12 -36.31
N ARG A 161 32.67 26.40 -37.58
CA ARG A 161 33.30 26.03 -38.87
C ARG A 161 34.49 25.04 -38.90
N ARG A 162 34.39 24.08 -39.83
CA ARG A 162 35.51 23.72 -40.74
C ARG A 162 34.99 23.26 -42.11
N LEU A 163 35.56 23.82 -43.18
CA LEU A 163 35.31 23.56 -44.60
C LEU A 163 36.54 22.86 -45.21
N THR A 164 36.31 21.96 -46.17
CA THR A 164 37.13 21.66 -47.36
C THR A 164 36.27 20.77 -48.30
N SER A 165 35.75 21.32 -49.42
CA SER A 165 36.15 21.05 -50.83
C SER A 165 35.83 19.63 -51.32
N SER A 166 35.29 19.31 -52.50
CA SER A 166 34.91 19.97 -53.76
C SER A 166 34.35 18.82 -54.65
N LEU A 167 33.24 18.91 -55.39
CA LEU A 167 33.14 19.18 -56.83
C LEU A 167 31.72 18.74 -57.31
N THR A 168 31.25 19.45 -58.33
CA THR A 168 29.96 19.52 -59.06
C THR A 168 29.60 18.29 -59.93
N PRO A 169 28.59 18.32 -60.84
CA PRO A 169 27.13 18.54 -60.67
C PRO A 169 26.28 17.52 -61.49
N THR A 170 24.98 17.34 -61.22
CA THR A 170 23.93 17.30 -62.28
C THR A 170 22.51 17.26 -61.68
N SER A 171 21.67 18.16 -62.19
CA SER A 171 20.23 18.32 -61.99
C SER A 171 19.44 17.09 -62.48
N PRO A 172 18.29 16.72 -61.87
CA PRO A 172 17.03 17.33 -62.29
C PRO A 172 16.01 17.61 -61.17
N SER A 173 15.15 18.59 -61.45
CA SER A 173 13.97 19.09 -60.74
C SER A 173 13.10 18.03 -60.03
N LYS A 174 12.77 18.28 -58.75
CA LYS A 174 11.72 17.60 -57.98
C LYS A 174 10.90 18.63 -57.17
N PRO A 175 9.59 18.37 -56.92
CA PRO A 175 8.65 19.37 -56.45
C PRO A 175 8.80 19.65 -54.95
N THR A 176 8.63 20.92 -54.61
CA THR A 176 8.70 21.50 -53.27
C THR A 176 7.47 21.09 -52.47
N HIS A 177 7.60 20.08 -51.62
CA HIS A 177 6.75 19.91 -50.43
C HIS A 177 7.68 19.64 -49.24
N SER A 178 8.18 20.73 -48.65
CA SER A 178 8.89 20.70 -47.38
C SER A 178 7.88 20.44 -46.26
N TRP A 179 7.67 19.16 -45.96
CA TRP A 179 7.10 18.76 -44.67
C TRP A 179 8.14 19.11 -43.61
N HIS A 180 7.92 20.22 -42.89
CA HIS A 180 8.60 20.46 -41.63
C HIS A 180 8.19 19.33 -40.68
N LEU A 181 9.02 18.29 -40.59
CA LEU A 181 8.96 17.32 -39.52
C LEU A 181 9.13 18.11 -38.22
N HIS A 182 8.02 18.32 -37.51
CA HIS A 182 8.07 18.81 -36.15
C HIS A 182 9.03 17.90 -35.37
N PRO A 183 10.03 18.45 -34.66
CA PRO A 183 10.87 17.64 -33.81
C PRO A 183 9.96 16.92 -32.82
N SER A 184 10.02 15.58 -32.84
CA SER A 184 9.35 14.72 -31.87
C SER A 184 9.64 15.27 -30.48
N SER A 185 8.59 15.72 -29.77
CA SER A 185 8.70 16.22 -28.41
C SER A 185 9.43 15.18 -27.56
N SER A 186 10.47 15.62 -26.84
CA SER A 186 11.20 14.77 -25.89
C SER A 186 10.20 14.09 -24.95
N PRO A 187 10.30 12.78 -24.72
CA PRO A 187 9.39 12.08 -23.81
C PRO A 187 9.43 12.75 -22.44
N ALA A 188 8.25 12.93 -21.84
CA ALA A 188 8.13 13.47 -20.50
C ALA A 188 8.90 12.57 -19.51
N PRO A 189 9.52 13.14 -18.46
CA PRO A 189 10.25 12.34 -17.47
C PRO A 189 9.30 11.37 -16.76
N ASP A 190 9.76 10.13 -16.56
CA ASP A 190 9.04 9.10 -15.79
C ASP A 190 8.72 9.62 -14.39
N VAL A 191 7.44 9.59 -14.01
CA VAL A 191 6.99 9.94 -12.66
C VAL A 191 6.90 8.66 -11.84
N MET A 192 7.74 8.56 -10.82
CA MET A 192 7.78 7.41 -9.90
C MET A 192 7.10 7.74 -8.58
N VAL A 193 6.12 6.93 -8.19
CA VAL A 193 5.48 6.98 -6.87
C VAL A 193 6.00 5.82 -6.03
N TRP A 194 6.64 6.10 -4.90
CA TRP A 194 7.17 5.05 -4.02
C TRP A 194 6.15 4.62 -2.98
N ALA A 195 6.22 3.36 -2.56
CA ALA A 195 5.42 2.86 -1.45
C ALA A 195 5.68 3.67 -0.18
N THR A 196 4.63 3.92 0.61
CA THR A 196 4.68 4.76 1.83
C THR A 196 4.64 3.93 3.11
N SER A 197 4.17 2.70 3.04
CA SER A 197 4.28 1.72 4.12
C SER A 197 4.40 0.31 3.56
N ALA A 198 4.76 -0.64 4.41
CA ALA A 198 4.75 -2.05 4.04
C ALA A 198 4.33 -2.92 5.23
N THR A 199 3.61 -3.99 4.94
CA THR A 199 3.22 -5.05 5.89
C THR A 199 3.69 -6.40 5.35
N CYS A 200 3.83 -7.40 6.21
CA CYS A 200 4.10 -8.78 5.80
C CYS A 200 3.11 -9.70 6.46
N TYR A 201 2.82 -10.78 5.77
CA TYR A 201 2.11 -11.90 6.34
C TYR A 201 3.09 -13.04 6.48
N ASP A 202 3.85 -13.00 7.56
CA ASP A 202 4.48 -14.17 8.11
C ASP A 202 3.96 -14.33 9.53
N ASN A 203 3.52 -15.54 9.90
CA ASN A 203 3.11 -15.84 11.27
C ASN A 203 4.27 -15.71 12.30
N SER A 204 5.40 -15.13 11.91
CA SER A 204 6.51 -14.76 12.77
C SER A 204 6.46 -13.25 13.00
N SER A 205 6.77 -12.82 14.22
CA SER A 205 6.90 -11.44 14.68
C SER A 205 8.03 -10.64 14.00
N THR A 206 8.31 -10.90 12.72
CA THR A 206 9.32 -10.20 11.94
C THR A 206 8.95 -8.72 11.92
N SER A 207 9.71 -7.96 12.71
CA SER A 207 9.34 -6.63 13.14
C SER A 207 9.13 -5.70 11.94
N GLY A 208 8.09 -4.85 12.01
CA GLY A 208 7.80 -3.84 10.99
C GLY A 208 8.99 -2.92 10.66
N ALA A 209 10.05 -2.90 11.49
CA ALA A 209 11.31 -2.23 11.22
C ALA A 209 12.05 -2.76 9.97
N ILE A 210 11.96 -4.06 9.66
CA ILE A 210 12.62 -4.64 8.47
C ILE A 210 11.85 -4.24 7.20
N LEU A 211 10.53 -4.20 7.25
CA LEU A 211 9.66 -3.79 6.14
C LEU A 211 9.80 -2.30 5.78
N LYS A 212 10.13 -1.45 6.74
CA LYS A 212 10.45 -0.04 6.46
C LYS A 212 11.62 0.14 5.47
N ARG A 213 12.42 -0.90 5.23
CA ARG A 213 13.56 -0.85 4.29
C ARG A 213 13.16 -0.97 2.82
N MET A 214 11.94 -1.40 2.50
CA MET A 214 11.43 -1.43 1.12
C MET A 214 10.49 -0.26 0.79
N VAL A 215 10.32 0.66 1.74
CA VAL A 215 9.45 1.84 1.64
C VAL A 215 10.29 3.04 1.18
N GLY A 216 9.72 3.86 0.31
CA GLY A 216 10.39 5.02 -0.27
C GLY A 216 11.38 4.66 -1.40
N PRO A 217 12.07 5.68 -1.95
CA PRO A 217 13.09 5.47 -2.97
C PRO A 217 14.30 4.68 -2.43
N PRO A 218 15.01 3.93 -3.29
CA PRO A 218 16.29 3.33 -2.94
C PRO A 218 17.25 4.36 -2.34
N SER A 219 17.73 4.12 -1.12
CA SER A 219 18.71 5.01 -0.48
C SER A 219 20.02 5.04 -1.26
N ALA A 220 20.84 6.08 -1.05
CA ALA A 220 22.18 6.15 -1.65
C ALA A 220 23.05 4.92 -1.32
N LYS A 221 22.88 4.33 -0.13
CA LYS A 221 23.58 3.09 0.26
C LYS A 221 23.13 1.88 -0.55
N VAL A 222 21.83 1.80 -0.87
CA VAL A 222 21.27 0.75 -1.75
C VAL A 222 21.82 0.90 -3.16
N LEU A 223 21.84 2.13 -3.68
CA LEU A 223 22.35 2.45 -5.03
C LEU A 223 23.86 2.27 -5.17
N ALA A 224 24.63 2.37 -4.08
CA ALA A 224 26.07 2.14 -4.08
C ALA A 224 26.47 0.65 -4.18
N ILE A 225 25.53 -0.28 -4.02
CA ILE A 225 25.80 -1.72 -4.14
C ILE A 225 26.02 -2.08 -5.62
N LYS A 226 27.22 -2.58 -5.94
CA LYS A 226 27.62 -2.94 -7.32
C LYS A 226 27.43 -4.41 -7.69
N GLY A 227 27.16 -5.29 -6.70
CA GLY A 227 27.08 -6.73 -6.91
C GLY A 227 25.80 -7.32 -6.34
N CYS A 228 25.29 -8.38 -6.98
CA CYS A 228 24.10 -9.07 -6.52
C CYS A 228 24.45 -9.91 -5.29
N LYS A 229 24.31 -9.32 -4.09
CA LYS A 229 24.74 -9.93 -2.83
C LYS A 229 23.71 -9.67 -1.75
N ALA A 230 23.57 -10.64 -0.85
CA ALA A 230 22.66 -10.54 0.28
C ALA A 230 23.14 -9.48 1.28
N THR A 231 22.51 -8.29 1.26
CA THR A 231 22.73 -7.22 2.24
C THR A 231 21.46 -6.97 3.02
N SER A 232 21.18 -7.84 4.00
CA SER A 232 19.92 -7.85 4.76
C SER A 232 19.62 -6.55 5.51
N THR A 233 20.64 -5.73 5.81
CA THR A 233 20.50 -4.45 6.50
C THR A 233 19.92 -3.33 5.63
N LEU A 234 19.91 -3.48 4.30
CA LEU A 234 19.53 -2.44 3.33
C LEU A 234 18.22 -2.73 2.58
N GLY A 235 17.55 -3.86 2.85
CA GLY A 235 16.28 -4.20 2.23
C GLY A 235 15.45 -5.13 3.11
N TRP A 236 14.22 -5.37 2.68
CA TRP A 236 13.37 -6.42 3.23
C TRP A 236 13.92 -7.79 2.84
N VAL A 237 14.11 -8.65 3.84
CA VAL A 237 14.42 -10.07 3.66
C VAL A 237 13.18 -10.87 4.04
N PRO A 238 12.62 -11.67 3.11
CA PRO A 238 11.47 -12.50 3.37
C PRO A 238 11.71 -13.50 4.51
N SER A 239 10.63 -14.06 5.03
CA SER A 239 10.72 -15.18 5.97
C SER A 239 11.06 -16.47 5.22
N MET A 240 11.73 -17.40 5.88
CA MET A 240 11.94 -18.75 5.34
C MET A 240 10.67 -19.63 5.47
N LYS A 241 9.63 -19.12 6.14
CA LYS A 241 8.33 -19.79 6.27
C LYS A 241 7.44 -19.46 5.07
N SER A 242 6.58 -20.39 4.70
CA SER A 242 5.59 -20.20 3.62
C SER A 242 4.17 -20.08 4.18
N PRO A 243 3.30 -19.26 3.57
CA PRO A 243 3.61 -18.31 2.49
C PRO A 243 4.47 -17.14 3.02
N SER A 244 5.35 -16.58 2.19
CA SER A 244 6.05 -15.34 2.51
C SER A 244 5.72 -14.30 1.45
N TYR A 245 4.98 -13.27 1.86
CA TYR A 245 4.75 -12.10 1.04
C TYR A 245 4.89 -10.82 1.85
N ALA A 246 5.23 -9.74 1.15
CA ALA A 246 5.13 -8.38 1.65
C ALA A 246 4.13 -7.60 0.81
N VAL A 247 3.37 -6.73 1.47
CA VAL A 247 2.44 -5.80 0.85
C VAL A 247 2.98 -4.39 1.03
N ALA A 248 3.37 -3.75 -0.07
CA ALA A 248 3.80 -2.37 -0.13
C ALA A 248 2.59 -1.48 -0.44
N ASN A 249 2.22 -0.57 0.48
CA ASN A 249 1.03 0.26 0.33
C ASN A 249 1.36 1.64 -0.25
N PHE A 250 0.42 2.21 -0.99
CA PHE A 250 0.51 3.50 -1.66
C PHE A 250 -0.57 4.45 -1.13
N ASN A 251 -0.37 4.96 0.08
CA ASN A 251 -1.20 6.06 0.60
C ASN A 251 -0.55 7.40 0.23
N VAL A 252 -0.79 7.86 -1.00
CA VAL A 252 -0.25 9.10 -1.56
C VAL A 252 -1.36 10.01 -2.07
N SER A 253 -1.11 11.31 -2.09
CA SER A 253 -2.04 12.32 -2.58
C SER A 253 -1.37 13.18 -3.67
N PRO A 254 -1.98 13.31 -4.86
CA PRO A 254 -3.24 12.68 -5.28
C PRO A 254 -3.15 11.15 -5.34
N LEU A 255 -4.30 10.48 -5.20
CA LEU A 255 -4.41 9.03 -5.29
C LEU A 255 -3.96 8.56 -6.68
N VAL A 256 -3.27 7.41 -6.74
CA VAL A 256 -2.76 6.87 -8.00
C VAL A 256 -3.85 6.09 -8.71
N ILE A 257 -4.30 6.59 -9.86
CA ILE A 257 -5.26 5.87 -10.71
C ILE A 257 -4.53 4.77 -11.50
N ALA A 258 -5.09 3.57 -11.49
CA ALA A 258 -4.49 2.38 -12.08
C ALA A 258 -4.22 2.53 -13.59
N ASN A 259 -5.08 3.24 -14.32
CA ASN A 259 -4.89 3.52 -15.75
C ASN A 259 -3.66 4.39 -16.07
N ARG A 260 -3.10 5.09 -15.08
CA ARG A 260 -1.85 5.85 -15.22
C ARG A 260 -0.65 4.96 -14.96
N VAL A 261 -0.77 3.92 -14.15
CA VAL A 261 0.36 3.03 -13.85
C VAL A 261 0.77 2.25 -15.10
N GLU A 262 1.99 2.49 -15.57
CA GLU A 262 2.61 1.75 -16.67
C GLU A 262 3.22 0.45 -16.15
N SER A 263 3.95 0.53 -15.04
CA SER A 263 4.62 -0.61 -14.42
C SER A 263 4.74 -0.50 -12.91
N VAL A 264 4.83 -1.65 -12.25
CA VAL A 264 5.32 -1.79 -10.88
C VAL A 264 6.83 -2.02 -10.94
N ASP A 265 7.59 -1.18 -10.25
CA ASP A 265 9.04 -1.19 -10.25
C ASP A 265 9.55 -1.74 -8.91
N VAL A 266 10.31 -2.82 -8.94
CA VAL A 266 10.88 -3.47 -7.74
C VAL A 266 12.40 -3.44 -7.80
N TYR A 267 13.03 -2.80 -6.82
CA TYR A 267 14.48 -2.76 -6.73
C TYR A 267 15.00 -3.95 -5.92
N LEU A 268 15.81 -4.79 -6.55
CA LEU A 268 16.40 -5.98 -5.94
C LEU A 268 17.87 -5.76 -5.60
N LEU A 269 18.27 -6.19 -4.40
CA LEU A 269 19.67 -6.28 -3.95
C LEU A 269 20.24 -7.69 -4.09
N SER A 270 19.36 -8.70 -4.00
CA SER A 270 19.67 -10.11 -4.18
C SER A 270 18.49 -10.78 -4.87
N ARG A 271 18.77 -11.74 -5.76
CA ARG A 271 17.75 -12.59 -6.40
C ARG A 271 17.44 -13.84 -5.57
N GLY A 272 18.26 -14.12 -4.57
CA GLY A 272 18.31 -15.42 -3.93
C GLY A 272 19.00 -16.48 -4.80
N THR A 273 18.95 -17.73 -4.34
CA THR A 273 19.54 -18.88 -5.06
C THR A 273 18.51 -19.78 -5.74
N SER A 274 17.22 -19.59 -5.45
CA SER A 274 16.16 -20.33 -6.14
C SER A 274 15.92 -19.73 -7.53
N ASN A 275 15.55 -20.58 -8.51
CA ASN A 275 15.30 -20.13 -9.88
C ASN A 275 14.13 -19.13 -9.97
N HIS A 276 13.30 -19.00 -8.93
CA HIS A 276 12.22 -18.01 -8.83
C HIS A 276 12.13 -17.47 -7.41
N GLY A 277 13.07 -16.60 -7.02
CA GLY A 277 13.02 -15.93 -5.72
C GLY A 277 11.70 -15.20 -5.49
N ILE A 278 11.27 -14.40 -6.47
CA ILE A 278 9.93 -13.80 -6.52
C ILE A 278 9.06 -14.67 -7.43
N THR A 279 7.94 -15.18 -6.92
CA THR A 279 7.04 -16.10 -7.65
C THR A 279 5.92 -15.38 -8.35
N SER A 280 5.38 -14.32 -7.74
CA SER A 280 4.34 -13.50 -8.34
C SER A 280 4.32 -12.11 -7.71
N ILE A 281 3.78 -11.16 -8.46
CA ILE A 281 3.48 -9.81 -7.97
C ILE A 281 2.02 -9.52 -8.29
N ASP A 282 1.27 -9.14 -7.26
CA ASP A 282 -0.10 -8.71 -7.38
C ASP A 282 -0.22 -7.20 -7.09
N ILE A 283 -1.18 -6.55 -7.73
CA ILE A 283 -1.57 -5.17 -7.46
C ILE A 283 -2.97 -5.16 -6.85
N GLN A 284 -3.15 -4.38 -5.79
CA GLN A 284 -4.45 -4.16 -5.16
C GLN A 284 -5.11 -2.93 -5.77
N LEU A 285 -6.26 -3.16 -6.38
CA LEU A 285 -7.08 -2.15 -7.00
C LEU A 285 -8.30 -1.90 -6.12
N MET A 286 -8.63 -0.63 -5.88
CA MET A 286 -9.83 -0.21 -5.16
C MET A 286 -10.76 0.48 -6.15
N ALA A 287 -11.91 -0.15 -6.43
CA ALA A 287 -12.92 0.43 -7.29
C ALA A 287 -13.63 1.56 -6.52
N THR A 288 -13.51 2.79 -7.00
CA THR A 288 -14.06 3.99 -6.34
C THR A 288 -15.58 3.97 -6.19
N ALA A 289 -16.29 3.30 -7.11
CA ALA A 289 -17.76 3.24 -7.08
C ALA A 289 -18.31 2.24 -6.05
N GLU A 290 -17.56 1.19 -5.72
CA GLU A 290 -18.06 0.06 -4.94
C GLU A 290 -17.34 -0.10 -3.59
N GLY A 291 -16.20 0.57 -3.39
CA GLY A 291 -15.37 0.38 -2.19
C GLY A 291 -14.72 -1.00 -2.09
N VAL A 292 -14.96 -1.88 -3.06
CA VAL A 292 -14.43 -3.24 -3.09
C VAL A 292 -12.98 -3.24 -3.54
N SER A 293 -12.17 -4.04 -2.85
CA SER A 293 -10.76 -4.23 -3.17
C SER A 293 -10.52 -5.55 -3.90
N HIS A 294 -9.78 -5.49 -5.00
CA HIS A 294 -9.41 -6.64 -5.82
C HIS A 294 -7.90 -6.78 -5.96
N TRP A 295 -7.38 -7.98 -5.73
CA TRP A 295 -5.99 -8.33 -6.07
C TRP A 295 -5.92 -8.85 -7.50
N THR A 296 -5.03 -8.30 -8.31
CA THR A 296 -4.75 -8.78 -9.68
C THR A 296 -3.27 -9.14 -9.80
N THR A 297 -2.95 -10.32 -10.31
CA THR A 297 -1.58 -10.72 -10.60
C THR A 297 -1.07 -10.06 -11.89
N ILE A 298 0.00 -9.27 -11.77
CA ILE A 298 0.64 -8.59 -12.92
C ILE A 298 1.95 -9.27 -13.36
N TYR A 299 2.47 -10.18 -12.56
CA TYR A 299 3.64 -10.97 -12.86
C TYR A 299 3.52 -12.34 -12.22
N THR A 300 3.88 -13.38 -12.98
CA THR A 300 4.08 -14.74 -12.51
C THR A 300 5.41 -15.22 -13.05
N ALA A 301 6.26 -15.74 -12.18
CA ALA A 301 7.60 -16.14 -12.53
C ALA A 301 7.60 -17.32 -13.51
N SER A 302 8.42 -17.20 -14.54
CA SER A 302 8.67 -18.22 -15.55
C SER A 302 10.14 -18.64 -15.56
N ALA A 303 10.44 -19.85 -16.01
CA ALA A 303 11.81 -20.36 -16.15
C ALA A 303 12.71 -19.47 -17.06
N ALA A 304 12.11 -18.65 -17.92
CA ALA A 304 12.84 -17.74 -18.81
C ALA A 304 13.17 -16.39 -18.15
N ASP A 305 12.52 -16.06 -17.03
CA ASP A 305 12.63 -14.73 -16.44
C ASP A 305 14.01 -14.50 -15.86
N ARG A 306 14.58 -13.33 -16.17
CA ARG A 306 15.88 -12.91 -15.66
C ARG A 306 15.71 -11.60 -14.91
N LEU A 307 15.52 -11.70 -13.60
CA LEU A 307 15.54 -10.54 -12.72
C LEU A 307 16.95 -9.92 -12.71
N VAL A 308 17.00 -8.60 -12.84
CA VAL A 308 18.21 -7.77 -12.74
C VAL A 308 18.54 -7.56 -11.27
N CYS A 309 19.82 -7.67 -10.93
CA CYS A 309 20.30 -7.50 -9.57
C CYS A 309 21.81 -7.17 -9.54
N PRO A 310 22.24 -6.18 -8.73
CA PRO A 310 21.38 -5.22 -8.06
C PRO A 310 20.72 -4.31 -9.12
N GLY A 311 19.45 -3.96 -8.96
CA GLY A 311 18.80 -3.09 -9.94
C GLY A 311 17.29 -3.09 -9.91
N MET A 312 16.72 -2.21 -10.74
CA MET A 312 15.28 -2.06 -10.91
C MET A 312 14.73 -3.09 -11.90
N ASN A 313 13.65 -3.77 -11.50
CA ASN A 313 12.89 -4.70 -12.33
C ASN A 313 11.51 -4.09 -12.57
N ARG A 314 11.11 -3.96 -13.83
CA ARG A 314 9.85 -3.35 -14.23
C ARG A 314 8.85 -4.41 -14.63
N PHE A 315 7.69 -4.41 -13.98
CA PHE A 315 6.61 -5.35 -14.23
C PHE A 315 5.44 -4.57 -14.84
N PRO A 316 5.18 -4.71 -16.15
CA PRO A 316 4.14 -3.93 -16.82
C PRO A 316 2.77 -4.22 -16.19
N VAL A 317 1.99 -3.17 -15.97
CA VAL A 317 0.58 -3.29 -15.56
C VAL A 317 -0.32 -3.32 -16.81
N LYS A 318 0.02 -2.51 -17.81
CA LYS A 318 -0.68 -2.48 -19.10
C LYS A 318 -0.17 -3.60 -20.01
N GLY A 319 -1.08 -4.36 -20.62
CA GLY A 319 -0.73 -5.41 -21.58
C GLY A 319 -0.28 -6.73 -20.95
N SER A 320 -0.19 -6.80 -19.62
CA SER A 320 -0.11 -8.07 -18.90
C SER A 320 -1.44 -8.80 -19.12
N ALA A 321 -1.46 -9.67 -20.13
CA ALA A 321 -2.61 -10.46 -20.59
C ALA A 321 -3.17 -11.43 -19.51
N VAL A 322 -2.60 -11.42 -18.31
CA VAL A 322 -3.01 -12.22 -17.18
C VAL A 322 -4.15 -11.47 -16.45
N GLN A 323 -5.36 -11.68 -16.96
CA GLN A 323 -6.60 -11.70 -16.17
C GLN A 323 -6.76 -10.58 -15.14
N LEU A 324 -6.81 -9.33 -15.60
CA LEU A 324 -7.66 -8.38 -14.91
C LEU A 324 -9.09 -8.95 -14.99
N SER A 325 -9.56 -9.57 -13.92
CA SER A 325 -10.95 -9.99 -13.75
C SER A 325 -11.92 -8.79 -13.67
N ILE A 326 -11.39 -7.59 -13.87
CA ILE A 326 -12.09 -6.31 -13.91
C ILE A 326 -12.11 -5.76 -15.33
N THR A 327 -13.18 -5.04 -15.67
CA THR A 327 -13.30 -4.40 -16.99
C THR A 327 -12.30 -3.24 -17.12
N GLN A 328 -11.98 -2.88 -18.37
CA GLN A 328 -11.09 -1.73 -18.66
C GLN A 328 -11.66 -0.42 -18.09
N GLU A 329 -12.97 -0.29 -18.04
CA GLU A 329 -13.67 0.86 -17.44
C GLU A 329 -13.43 0.93 -15.94
N VAL A 330 -13.56 -0.20 -15.23
CA VAL A 330 -13.26 -0.28 -13.80
C VAL A 330 -11.78 0.01 -13.54
N LEU A 331 -10.86 -0.52 -14.35
CA LEU A 331 -9.43 -0.18 -14.27
C LEU A 331 -9.18 1.33 -14.52
N GLY A 332 -9.98 1.94 -15.40
CA GLY A 332 -9.98 3.37 -15.72
C GLY A 332 -10.20 4.27 -14.51
N ALA A 333 -11.02 3.83 -13.56
CA ALA A 333 -11.41 4.58 -12.37
C ALA A 333 -10.83 4.02 -11.05
N ALA A 334 -10.25 2.82 -11.09
CA ALA A 334 -9.68 2.17 -9.92
C ALA A 334 -8.42 2.88 -9.42
N GLN A 335 -8.26 2.89 -8.11
CA GLN A 335 -7.07 3.39 -7.44
C GLN A 335 -6.14 2.25 -7.09
N VAL A 336 -4.82 2.48 -7.14
CA VAL A 336 -3.83 1.51 -6.68
C VAL A 336 -3.60 1.72 -5.19
N ALA A 337 -4.04 0.75 -4.39
CA ALA A 337 -3.87 0.78 -2.93
C ALA A 337 -2.54 0.15 -2.49
N ALA A 338 -2.15 -0.96 -3.11
CA ALA A 338 -0.99 -1.73 -2.69
C ALA A 338 -0.40 -2.63 -3.78
N VAL A 339 0.81 -3.14 -3.53
CA VAL A 339 1.49 -4.17 -4.32
C VAL A 339 1.94 -5.29 -3.39
N LYS A 340 1.58 -6.53 -3.71
CA LYS A 340 1.94 -7.74 -2.96
C LYS A 340 3.01 -8.52 -3.71
N ILE A 341 4.16 -8.73 -3.07
CA ILE A 341 5.29 -9.47 -3.63
C ILE A 341 5.35 -10.83 -2.94
N HIS A 342 5.09 -11.89 -3.70
CA HIS A 342 5.19 -13.26 -3.22
C HIS A 342 6.59 -13.81 -3.44
N VAL A 343 7.11 -14.49 -2.41
CA VAL A 343 8.44 -15.08 -2.42
C VAL A 343 8.34 -16.57 -2.11
N ASN A 344 9.12 -17.37 -2.84
CA ASN A 344 9.29 -18.78 -2.53
C ASN A 344 10.26 -18.97 -1.35
N GLY A 345 9.71 -19.03 -0.13
CA GLY A 345 10.49 -19.22 1.09
C GLY A 345 10.88 -20.68 1.39
N THR A 346 10.16 -21.68 0.85
CA THR A 346 10.34 -23.10 1.23
C THR A 346 11.56 -23.76 0.61
N ALA A 347 12.07 -23.21 -0.50
CA ALA A 347 13.12 -23.83 -1.29
C ALA A 347 14.56 -23.49 -0.85
N VAL A 348 14.75 -22.81 0.28
CA VAL A 348 16.08 -22.31 0.68
C VAL A 348 16.49 -22.76 2.08
N ALA A 349 17.79 -23.02 2.26
CA ALA A 349 18.37 -23.46 3.52
C ALA A 349 18.73 -22.27 4.46
N TYR A 350 18.97 -21.08 3.89
CA TYR A 350 19.44 -19.92 4.64
C TYR A 350 18.75 -18.63 4.19
N LYS A 351 18.56 -17.67 5.10
CA LYS A 351 17.99 -16.35 4.77
C LYS A 351 18.77 -15.58 3.69
N SER A 352 20.09 -15.80 3.60
CA SER A 352 20.94 -15.18 2.57
C SER A 352 20.63 -15.67 1.14
N GLN A 353 19.91 -16.78 1.02
CA GLN A 353 19.47 -17.37 -0.24
C GLN A 353 18.10 -16.86 -0.70
N LEU A 354 17.44 -15.99 0.07
CA LEU A 354 16.20 -15.34 -0.31
C LEU A 354 16.48 -14.09 -1.17
N PRO A 355 15.51 -13.67 -2.01
CA PRO A 355 15.58 -12.35 -2.63
C PRO A 355 15.55 -11.26 -1.56
N ILE A 356 16.17 -10.12 -1.86
CA ILE A 356 16.15 -8.94 -0.98
C ILE A 356 15.61 -7.76 -1.77
N VAL A 357 14.47 -7.23 -1.32
CA VAL A 357 13.78 -6.11 -1.95
C VAL A 357 14.10 -4.83 -1.20
N ALA A 358 14.61 -3.82 -1.90
CA ALA A 358 15.02 -2.55 -1.28
C ALA A 358 14.07 -1.38 -1.57
N ALA A 359 13.20 -1.50 -2.58
CA ALA A 359 12.18 -0.50 -2.86
C ALA A 359 11.09 -1.09 -3.74
N VAL A 360 9.89 -0.53 -3.63
CA VAL A 360 8.75 -0.79 -4.53
C VAL A 360 8.14 0.54 -4.93
N GLY A 361 7.92 0.74 -6.23
CA GLY A 361 7.33 1.94 -6.79
C GLY A 361 6.34 1.66 -7.92
N LEU A 362 5.56 2.68 -8.28
CA LEU A 362 4.66 2.72 -9.43
C LEU A 362 5.20 3.75 -10.42
N ASN A 363 5.51 3.31 -11.63
CA ASN A 363 5.85 4.20 -12.74
C ASN A 363 4.56 4.63 -13.44
N LEU A 364 4.27 5.94 -13.49
CA LEU A 364 3.02 6.47 -14.03
C LEU A 364 3.03 6.74 -15.54
N GLY A 365 4.13 6.42 -16.24
CA GLY A 365 4.28 6.66 -17.67
C GLY A 365 4.25 8.16 -18.04
N GLY A 366 5.05 8.56 -19.02
CA GLY A 366 5.12 9.95 -19.50
C GLY A 366 3.91 10.42 -20.31
N GLY A 367 2.71 9.92 -20.02
CA GLY A 367 1.48 10.37 -20.67
C GLY A 367 1.24 11.84 -20.34
N THR A 368 1.14 12.68 -21.36
CA THR A 368 0.78 14.10 -21.22
C THR A 368 -0.49 14.22 -20.38
N ALA A 369 -0.32 14.77 -19.17
CA ALA A 369 -1.36 14.88 -18.15
C ALA A 369 -2.56 15.73 -18.57
#